data_AF-A0A2C5ZW19-F1
#
_entry.id   AF-A0A2C5ZW19-F1
#
_cell.length_a   1.000
_cell.length_b   1.000
_cell.length_c   1.000
_cell.angle_alpha   90.00
_cell.angle_beta   90.00
_cell.angle_gamma   90.00
#
_symmetry.space_group_name_H-M   'P 1'
#
loop_
_entity.id
_entity.type
_entity.pdbx_description
1 polymer ?
#
loop_
_entity_poly.entity_id
_entity_poly.type
_entity_poly.pdbx_seq_one_letter_code
_entity_poly.pdbx_strand_id
1 'polypeptide(L)'
;MSQFSLTPGPSMTLTQQARRFRDICPPESLTRFFSHVPAAHLVQMLSDALHQLNVPLAPAAPPTLPASIRVRALDGRRQSLHGEIKIDRQPLPDGGEVLDVRFVKIKGDPLEWRRFFKKVVLLCKDGVYVPGS
;
A
#
# COMPACT_ATOMS: atom_id res chain seq x y z
N MET A 1 8.89 -15.48 -49.55
CA MET A 1 8.97 -15.84 -48.12
C MET A 1 10.16 -15.11 -47.52
N SER A 2 9.95 -14.10 -46.68
CA SER A 2 11.02 -13.56 -45.83
C SER A 2 10.37 -12.92 -44.62
N GLN A 3 10.34 -13.65 -43.52
CA GLN A 3 10.01 -13.10 -42.21
C GLN A 3 11.09 -13.60 -41.25
N PHE A 4 12.20 -12.89 -41.22
CA PHE A 4 13.20 -12.99 -40.16
C PHE A 4 13.38 -11.60 -39.58
N SER A 5 12.89 -11.40 -38.34
CA SER A 5 13.13 -10.17 -37.58
C SER A 5 14.61 -10.07 -37.23
N LEU A 6 15.19 -8.86 -37.36
CA LEU A 6 16.59 -8.57 -37.07
C LEU A 6 16.97 -8.63 -35.57
N THR A 7 16.02 -8.85 -34.68
CA THR A 7 16.25 -9.06 -33.24
C THR A 7 16.19 -10.56 -32.92
N PRO A 8 17.33 -11.22 -32.63
CA PRO A 8 17.36 -12.62 -32.27
C PRO A 8 16.92 -12.78 -30.81
N GLY A 9 15.77 -13.44 -30.61
CA GLY A 9 15.30 -13.93 -29.31
C GLY A 9 14.54 -12.89 -28.46
N PRO A 10 13.61 -13.36 -27.60
CA PRO A 10 12.91 -12.45 -26.70
C PRO A 10 13.92 -11.78 -25.77
N SER A 11 13.89 -10.45 -25.69
CA SER A 11 14.62 -9.70 -24.67
C SER A 11 14.24 -10.27 -23.30
N MET A 12 15.22 -10.75 -22.53
CA MET A 12 14.95 -11.38 -21.24
C MET A 12 14.08 -10.48 -20.38
N THR A 13 13.00 -11.04 -19.81
CA THR A 13 12.12 -10.30 -18.90
C THR A 13 12.89 -9.89 -17.64
N LEU A 14 12.43 -8.87 -16.92
CA LEU A 14 13.05 -8.45 -15.64
C LEU A 14 13.21 -9.61 -14.66
N THR A 15 12.26 -10.55 -14.64
CA THR A 15 12.32 -11.78 -13.84
C THR A 15 13.37 -12.78 -14.34
N GLN A 16 13.64 -12.84 -15.65
CA GLN A 16 14.67 -13.72 -16.23
C GLN A 16 16.09 -13.18 -16.00
N GLN A 17 16.25 -11.85 -15.85
CA GLN A 17 17.55 -11.23 -15.57
C GLN A 17 17.94 -11.23 -14.09
N ALA A 18 16.98 -11.50 -13.19
CA ALA A 18 17.20 -11.50 -11.76
C ALA A 18 18.10 -12.65 -11.29
N ARG A 19 19.13 -12.34 -10.50
CA ARG A 19 20.07 -13.32 -9.93
C ARG A 19 19.86 -13.52 -8.44
N ARG A 20 19.21 -12.57 -7.77
CA ARG A 20 18.88 -12.58 -6.35
C ARG A 20 17.40 -12.29 -6.19
N PHE A 21 16.82 -12.79 -5.11
CA PHE A 21 15.41 -12.52 -4.79
C PHE A 21 15.09 -11.02 -4.70
N ARG A 22 16.06 -10.22 -4.19
CA ARG A 22 15.94 -8.76 -4.11
C ARG A 22 15.91 -8.05 -5.46
N ASP A 23 16.38 -8.71 -6.53
CA ASP A 23 16.32 -8.16 -7.89
C ASP A 23 14.88 -8.20 -8.44
N ILE A 24 14.01 -9.03 -7.85
CA ILE A 24 12.59 -9.18 -8.23
C ILE A 24 11.68 -8.50 -7.20
N CYS A 25 11.98 -8.68 -5.91
CA CYS A 25 11.16 -8.19 -4.83
C CYS A 25 11.95 -7.20 -3.97
N PRO A 26 11.57 -5.91 -3.94
CA PRO A 26 12.17 -4.96 -3.01
C PRO A 26 12.01 -5.46 -1.57
N PRO A 27 12.96 -5.15 -0.66
CA PRO A 27 12.83 -5.49 0.76
C PRO A 27 11.69 -4.71 1.45
N GLU A 28 11.22 -3.61 0.85
CA GLU A 28 10.13 -2.80 1.36
C GLU A 28 8.76 -3.50 1.22
N SER A 29 7.82 -3.15 2.10
CA SER A 29 6.46 -3.70 2.07
C SER A 29 5.73 -3.32 0.78
N LEU A 30 5.18 -4.30 0.07
CA LEU A 30 4.32 -4.11 -1.11
C LEU A 30 2.92 -3.58 -0.76
N THR A 31 2.59 -3.43 0.53
CA THR A 31 1.36 -2.81 1.03
C THR A 31 1.69 -1.50 1.73
N ARG A 32 2.32 -0.60 0.97
CA ARG A 32 2.78 0.72 1.39
C ARG A 32 2.43 1.75 0.31
N PHE A 33 2.05 2.94 0.72
CA PHE A 33 1.97 4.11 -0.17
C PHE A 33 2.40 5.37 0.58
N PHE A 34 2.75 6.41 -0.17
CA PHE A 34 3.05 7.73 0.40
C PHE A 34 1.89 8.67 0.18
N SER A 35 1.73 9.63 1.07
CA SER A 35 0.70 10.65 0.98
C SER A 35 1.28 12.04 1.18
N HIS A 36 0.76 13.00 0.41
CA HIS A 36 1.14 14.41 0.47
C HIS A 36 0.15 15.26 1.26
N VAL A 37 -0.99 14.70 1.66
CA VAL A 37 -2.03 15.44 2.39
C VAL A 37 -1.70 15.53 3.89
N PRO A 38 -2.23 16.53 4.61
CA PRO A 38 -2.02 16.65 6.05
C PRO A 38 -2.50 15.42 6.82
N ALA A 39 -1.81 15.09 7.93
CA ALA A 39 -2.06 13.87 8.71
C ALA A 39 -3.51 13.71 9.16
N ALA A 40 -4.14 14.78 9.64
CA ALA A 40 -5.54 14.76 10.06
C ALA A 40 -6.49 14.38 8.91
N HIS A 41 -6.23 14.93 7.72
CA HIS A 41 -7.03 14.63 6.53
C HIS A 41 -6.83 13.18 6.08
N LEU A 42 -5.59 12.69 6.07
CA LEU A 42 -5.29 11.29 5.74
C LEU A 42 -5.98 10.31 6.70
N VAL A 43 -5.95 10.58 8.02
CA VAL A 43 -6.61 9.74 9.03
C VAL A 43 -8.13 9.71 8.80
N GLN A 44 -8.73 10.85 8.43
CA GLN A 44 -10.15 10.91 8.09
C GLN A 44 -10.45 10.09 6.83
N MET A 45 -9.68 10.26 5.75
CA MET A 45 -9.85 9.50 4.50
C MET A 45 -9.74 7.99 4.72
N LEU A 46 -8.76 7.56 5.54
CA LEU A 46 -8.61 6.15 5.91
C LEU A 46 -9.79 5.65 6.74
N SER A 47 -10.29 6.47 7.67
CA SER A 47 -11.46 6.13 8.48
C SER A 47 -12.70 5.95 7.61
N ASP A 48 -12.94 6.87 6.68
CA ASP A 48 -14.07 6.80 5.75
C ASP A 48 -13.97 5.58 4.84
N ALA A 49 -12.78 5.29 4.30
CA ALA A 49 -12.54 4.11 3.47
C ALA A 49 -12.77 2.80 4.24
N LEU A 50 -12.31 2.73 5.49
CA LEU A 50 -12.53 1.57 6.36
C LEU A 50 -14.00 1.39 6.70
N HIS A 51 -14.72 2.49 6.96
CA HIS A 51 -16.15 2.47 7.19
C HIS A 51 -16.93 1.95 5.97
N GLN A 52 -16.60 2.43 4.76
CA GLN A 52 -17.20 1.94 3.50
C GLN A 52 -16.94 0.44 3.26
N LEU A 53 -15.83 -0.09 3.77
CA LEU A 53 -15.49 -1.52 3.69
C LEU A 53 -16.07 -2.35 4.85
N ASN A 54 -16.97 -1.78 5.66
CA ASN A 54 -17.56 -2.40 6.84
C ASN A 54 -16.53 -2.88 7.87
N VAL A 55 -15.41 -2.16 7.99
CA VAL A 55 -14.39 -2.42 9.01
C VAL A 55 -14.73 -1.61 10.27
N PRO A 56 -14.98 -2.27 11.42
CA PRO A 56 -15.22 -1.56 12.67
C PRO A 56 -13.98 -0.78 13.11
N LEU A 57 -14.18 0.50 13.40
CA LEU A 57 -13.14 1.41 13.90
C LEU A 57 -13.31 1.64 15.40
N ALA A 58 -12.20 1.70 16.11
CA ALA A 58 -12.20 2.29 17.45
C ALA A 58 -12.38 3.81 17.33
N PRO A 59 -12.89 4.48 18.39
CA PRO A 59 -12.97 5.95 18.41
C PRO A 59 -11.62 6.56 18.04
N ALA A 60 -11.62 7.47 17.06
CA ALA A 60 -10.40 8.08 16.56
C ALA A 60 -9.73 8.89 17.67
N ALA A 61 -8.53 8.47 18.07
CA ALA A 61 -7.64 9.32 18.85
C ALA A 61 -7.26 10.55 18.00
N PRO A 62 -6.92 11.69 18.62
CA PRO A 62 -6.42 12.84 17.86
C PRO A 62 -5.24 12.41 16.98
N PRO A 63 -5.11 12.97 15.75
CA PRO A 63 -4.13 12.56 14.76
C PRO A 63 -2.72 13.03 15.15
N THR A 64 -2.18 12.45 16.22
CA THR A 64 -0.80 12.63 16.66
C THR A 64 0.06 11.57 15.96
N LEU A 65 1.09 12.00 15.26
CA LEU A 65 2.03 11.10 14.59
C LEU A 65 3.18 10.72 15.55
N PRO A 66 3.68 9.48 15.51
CA PRO A 66 3.24 8.37 14.66
C PRO A 66 1.86 7.85 15.05
N ALA A 67 1.01 7.57 14.06
CA ALA A 67 -0.35 7.10 14.27
C ALA A 67 -0.51 5.65 13.84
N SER A 68 -1.42 4.94 14.50
CA SER A 68 -1.68 3.54 14.22
C SER A 68 -3.16 3.19 14.31
N ILE A 69 -3.69 2.58 13.24
CA ILE A 69 -5.09 2.19 13.13
C ILE A 69 -5.16 0.66 13.10
N ARG A 70 -5.82 0.08 14.11
CA ARG A 70 -6.05 -1.36 14.14
C ARG A 70 -7.15 -1.75 13.15
N VAL A 71 -6.88 -2.77 12.35
CA VAL A 71 -7.81 -3.29 11.34
C VAL A 71 -8.27 -4.68 11.76
N ARG A 72 -9.59 -4.88 11.85
CA ARG A 72 -10.23 -6.18 12.00
C ARG A 72 -11.36 -6.28 10.99
N ALA A 73 -11.11 -7.03 9.91
CA ALA A 73 -12.05 -7.18 8.82
C ALA A 73 -12.35 -8.67 8.57
N LEU A 74 -13.34 -8.92 7.72
CA LEU A 74 -13.62 -10.24 7.15
C LEU A 74 -13.34 -10.20 5.64
N ASP A 75 -12.71 -11.24 5.10
CA ASP A 75 -12.53 -11.38 3.66
C ASP A 75 -13.82 -11.87 2.96
N GLY A 76 -13.75 -12.06 1.64
CA GLY A 76 -14.89 -12.56 0.84
C GLY A 76 -15.35 -13.98 1.22
N ARG A 77 -14.52 -14.76 1.92
CA ARG A 77 -14.83 -16.10 2.44
C ARG A 77 -15.24 -16.06 3.91
N ARG A 78 -15.47 -14.86 4.47
CA ARG A 78 -15.79 -14.61 5.88
C ARG A 78 -14.68 -15.07 6.84
N GLN A 79 -13.43 -15.12 6.39
CA GLN A 79 -12.27 -15.39 7.22
C GLN A 79 -11.69 -14.09 7.78
N SER A 80 -11.14 -14.16 8.99
CA SER A 80 -10.61 -13.00 9.70
C SER A 80 -9.35 -12.43 9.05
N LEU A 81 -9.36 -11.13 8.75
CA LEU A 81 -8.20 -10.33 8.35
C LEU A 81 -7.86 -9.34 9.46
N HIS A 82 -6.71 -9.55 10.12
CA HIS A 82 -6.26 -8.66 11.19
C HIS A 82 -4.93 -8.02 10.82
N GLY A 83 -4.80 -6.74 11.09
CA GLY A 83 -3.56 -6.02 10.89
C GLY A 83 -3.62 -4.62 11.44
N GLU A 84 -2.69 -3.80 10.98
CA GLU A 84 -2.49 -2.44 11.46
C GLU A 84 -2.05 -1.54 10.32
N ILE A 85 -2.57 -0.31 10.28
CA ILE A 85 -2.13 0.73 9.36
C ILE A 85 -1.27 1.69 10.18
N LYS A 86 0.02 1.77 9.85
CA LYS A 86 0.98 2.67 10.49
C LYS A 86 1.18 3.89 9.61
N ILE A 87 1.17 5.06 10.23
CA ILE A 87 1.34 6.35 9.57
C ILE A 87 2.51 7.05 10.25
N ASP A 88 3.58 7.28 9.50
CA ASP A 88 4.80 7.93 9.96
C ASP A 88 5.14 9.13 9.07
N ARG A 89 5.86 10.12 9.59
CA ARG A 89 6.44 11.18 8.76
C ARG A 89 7.78 10.71 8.21
N GLN A 90 7.99 10.91 6.92
CA GLN A 90 9.26 10.64 6.27
C GLN A 90 9.78 11.93 5.63
N PRO A 91 10.97 12.42 6.04
CA PRO A 91 11.56 13.60 5.43
C PRO A 91 12.02 13.28 4.00
N LEU A 92 11.86 14.25 3.12
CA LEU A 92 12.36 14.22 1.75
C LEU A 92 13.70 14.98 1.64
N PRO A 93 14.55 14.66 0.65
CA PRO A 93 15.84 15.32 0.47
C PRO A 93 15.76 16.83 0.18
N ASP A 94 14.63 17.31 -0.33
CA ASP A 94 14.34 18.70 -0.66
C ASP A 94 13.84 19.53 0.54
N GLY A 95 13.79 18.92 1.73
CA GLY A 95 13.29 19.55 2.96
C GLY A 95 11.77 19.44 3.13
N GLY A 96 11.07 18.78 2.20
CA GLY A 96 9.66 18.42 2.36
C GLY A 96 9.46 17.24 3.32
N GLU A 97 8.19 16.95 3.63
CA GLU A 97 7.79 15.75 4.35
C GLU A 97 6.66 15.06 3.59
N VAL A 98 6.68 13.72 3.58
CA VAL A 98 5.57 12.89 3.13
C VAL A 98 5.13 11.96 4.25
N LEU A 99 3.87 11.57 4.22
CA LEU A 99 3.35 10.57 5.13
C LEU A 99 3.59 9.19 4.53
N ASP A 100 4.31 8.35 5.26
CA ASP A 100 4.50 6.94 4.96
C ASP A 100 3.36 6.12 5.58
N VAL A 101 2.54 5.49 4.72
CA VAL A 101 1.41 4.67 5.14
C VAL A 101 1.73 3.20 4.88
N ARG A 102 1.86 2.41 5.96
CA ARG A 102 2.24 1.00 5.90
C ARG A 102 1.15 0.10 6.47
N PHE A 103 0.69 -0.86 5.67
CA PHE A 103 -0.27 -1.86 6.08
C PHE A 103 0.48 -3.12 6.54
N VAL A 104 0.42 -3.41 7.83
CA VAL A 104 1.08 -4.56 8.46
C VAL A 104 0.04 -5.65 8.73
N LYS A 105 0.18 -6.79 8.05
CA LYS A 105 -0.66 -7.95 8.30
C LYS A 105 -0.23 -8.65 9.59
N ILE A 106 -1.17 -8.93 10.48
CA ILE A 106 -0.95 -9.74 11.69
C ILE A 106 -1.51 -11.15 11.47
N LYS A 107 -2.77 -11.29 11.05
CA LYS A 107 -3.45 -12.58 10.83
C LYS A 107 -4.30 -12.54 9.55
N GLY A 108 -4.45 -13.69 8.90
CA GLY A 108 -5.27 -13.87 7.71
C GLY A 108 -4.46 -14.13 6.44
N ASP A 109 -5.18 -14.38 5.34
CA ASP A 109 -4.62 -14.69 4.02
C ASP A 109 -3.80 -13.50 3.47
N PRO A 110 -2.51 -13.70 3.11
CA PRO A 110 -1.68 -12.66 2.52
C PRO A 110 -2.22 -12.07 1.21
N LEU A 111 -2.91 -12.84 0.37
CA LEU A 111 -3.50 -12.36 -0.87
C LEU A 111 -4.70 -11.47 -0.60
N GLU A 112 -5.58 -11.87 0.31
CA GLU A 112 -6.73 -11.07 0.72
C GLU A 112 -6.30 -9.77 1.43
N TRP A 113 -5.24 -9.80 2.24
CA TRP A 113 -4.66 -8.59 2.82
C TRP A 113 -4.18 -7.60 1.74
N ARG A 114 -3.51 -8.11 0.69
CA ARG A 114 -3.10 -7.28 -0.46
C ARG A 114 -4.29 -6.74 -1.25
N ARG A 115 -5.36 -7.52 -1.41
CA ARG A 115 -6.61 -7.07 -2.05
C ARG A 115 -7.29 -5.99 -1.22
N PHE A 116 -7.34 -6.17 0.10
CA PHE A 116 -7.86 -5.18 1.05
C PHE A 116 -7.08 -3.86 0.96
N PHE A 117 -5.74 -3.92 1.00
CA PHE A 117 -4.88 -2.76 0.78
C PHE A 117 -5.23 -2.01 -0.52
N LYS A 118 -5.32 -2.73 -1.65
CA LYS A 118 -5.68 -2.12 -2.94
C LYS A 118 -7.05 -1.43 -2.92
N LYS A 119 -8.04 -2.02 -2.25
CA LYS A 119 -9.38 -1.40 -2.10
C LYS A 119 -9.30 -0.09 -1.31
N VAL A 120 -8.58 -0.08 -0.18
CA VAL A 120 -8.40 1.14 0.62
C VAL A 120 -7.65 2.22 -0.17
N VAL A 121 -6.56 1.87 -0.85
CA VAL A 121 -5.80 2.80 -1.70
C VAL A 121 -6.67 3.42 -2.79
N LEU A 122 -7.56 2.62 -3.42
CA LEU A 122 -8.48 3.12 -4.45
C LEU A 122 -9.51 4.11 -3.88
N LEU A 123 -10.01 3.87 -2.67
CA LEU A 123 -10.90 4.80 -1.97
C LEU A 123 -10.20 6.08 -1.52
N CYS A 124 -8.90 5.99 -1.21
CA CYS A 124 -8.08 7.13 -0.81
C CYS A 124 -7.24 7.72 -1.96
N LYS A 125 -7.58 7.46 -3.23
CA LYS A 125 -6.75 7.76 -4.40
C LYS A 125 -6.21 9.20 -4.44
N ASP A 126 -7.03 10.18 -4.02
CA ASP A 126 -6.71 11.61 -4.09
C ASP A 126 -5.65 12.01 -3.04
N GLY A 127 -5.48 11.19 -2.00
CA GLY A 127 -4.47 11.36 -0.97
C GLY A 127 -3.17 10.60 -1.27
N VAL A 128 -3.13 9.77 -2.32
CA VAL A 128 -1.94 8.98 -2.67
C VAL A 128 -0.98 9.85 -3.47
N TYR A 129 0.27 9.93 -3.03
CA TYR A 129 1.34 10.59 -3.77
C TYR A 129 1.71 9.79 -5.02
N VAL A 130 1.59 10.41 -6.18
CA VAL A 130 2.03 9.86 -7.48
C VAL A 130 3.16 10.74 -8.00
N PRO A 131 4.38 10.21 -8.16
CA PRO A 131 5.48 11.00 -8.70
C PRO A 131 5.21 11.34 -10.18
N GLY A 132 5.17 12.63 -10.51
CA GLY A 132 5.04 13.13 -11.89
C GLY A 132 3.61 13.44 -12.35
N SER A 133 2.61 13.39 -11.46
CA SER A 133 1.28 13.98 -11.69
C SER A 133 1.22 15.45 -11.31
#